data_AF-A0A8U0TMT6-F1
#
_entry.id   AF-A0A8U0TMT6-F1
#
_cell.length_a   1.000
_cell.length_b   1.000
_cell.length_c   1.000
_cell.angle_alpha   90.00
_cell.angle_beta   90.00
_cell.angle_gamma   90.00
#
_symmetry.space_group_name_H-M   'P 1'
#
loop_
_entity.id
_entity.type
_entity.pdbx_description
1 polymer ?
#
loop_
_entity_poly.entity_id
_entity_poly.type
_entity_poly.pdbx_seq_one_letter_code
_entity_poly.pdbx_strand_id
1 'polypeptide(L)'
;MNMGCLCSKDQRIEKARKESNKMINKQLQEDKHNNQITCPRQLLLLGADESGQRTIVNQMRCLHVERTAQEKIHYIQNNSKKASGVSETFFEVDGIHFHVSNVRGQRYESRKWMRCFADVWDVIFVVDSSSYDMVMQEDSQTNGLQEALNLFKIIWNNRWLRTLPVWVLLNKQDLLAEKILEGKSKMEEYFPEFAHYTMPEFSTPVPGEDLRVTRAKYFIHDEFLKISAAGQLDERDCHLVFTCAVDTENIRLFFRVLTDSQLGRFSTLRHLFFTD
;
A
#
# COMPACT_ATOMS: atom_id res chain seq x y z
N MET A 1 77.15 -1.86 -9.31
CA MET A 1 75.99 -2.76 -9.47
C MET A 1 74.99 -2.47 -8.35
N ASN A 2 73.83 -1.89 -8.66
CA ASN A 2 72.58 -2.09 -7.90
C ASN A 2 71.44 -1.38 -8.63
N MET A 3 70.88 -2.08 -9.64
CA MET A 3 69.70 -1.66 -10.39
C MET A 3 68.77 -2.87 -10.43
N GLY A 4 67.84 -2.98 -9.48
CA GLY A 4 66.90 -4.11 -9.47
C GLY A 4 66.14 -4.29 -8.17
N CYS A 5 65.28 -3.35 -7.76
CA CYS A 5 64.29 -3.64 -6.71
C CYS A 5 63.07 -2.69 -6.64
N LEU A 6 62.98 -1.62 -7.45
CA LEU A 6 61.82 -0.72 -7.39
C LEU A 6 60.57 -1.31 -8.07
N CYS A 7 60.71 -1.88 -9.28
CA CYS A 7 59.58 -2.38 -10.08
C CYS A 7 58.77 -3.50 -9.38
N SER A 8 59.44 -4.39 -8.64
CA SER A 8 58.79 -5.51 -7.95
C SER A 8 58.02 -5.08 -6.70
N LYS A 9 58.38 -3.96 -6.08
CA LYS A 9 57.66 -3.42 -4.91
C LYS A 9 56.37 -2.73 -5.34
N ASP A 10 56.41 -1.96 -6.42
CA ASP A 10 55.23 -1.28 -6.97
C ASP A 10 54.19 -2.28 -7.48
N GLN A 11 54.62 -3.38 -8.11
CA GLN A 11 53.71 -4.47 -8.51
C GLN A 11 53.06 -5.19 -7.31
N ARG A 12 53.78 -5.35 -6.19
CA ARG A 12 53.23 -5.95 -4.97
C ARG A 12 52.22 -5.03 -4.29
N ILE A 13 52.51 -3.72 -4.25
CA ILE A 13 51.61 -2.70 -3.71
C ILE A 13 50.34 -2.62 -4.57
N GLU A 14 50.47 -2.62 -5.90
CA GLU A 14 49.32 -2.59 -6.81
C GLU A 14 48.46 -3.87 -6.71
N LYS A 15 49.10 -5.04 -6.55
CA LYS A 15 48.39 -6.30 -6.34
C LYS A 15 47.64 -6.32 -4.99
N ALA A 16 48.29 -5.87 -3.92
CA ALA A 16 47.65 -5.76 -2.60
C ALA A 16 46.48 -4.75 -2.62
N ARG A 17 46.61 -3.64 -3.36
CA ARG A 17 45.53 -2.66 -3.55
C ARG A 17 44.35 -3.26 -4.31
N LYS A 18 44.60 -4.03 -5.37
CA LYS A 18 43.54 -4.74 -6.12
C LYS A 18 42.84 -5.80 -5.28
N GLU A 19 43.58 -6.56 -4.47
CA GLU A 19 43.02 -7.55 -3.54
C GLU A 19 42.19 -6.88 -2.44
N SER A 20 42.65 -5.76 -1.88
CA SER A 20 41.89 -4.95 -0.93
C SER A 20 40.61 -4.38 -1.54
N ASN A 21 40.68 -3.78 -2.73
CA ASN A 21 39.49 -3.29 -3.44
C ASN A 21 38.49 -4.42 -3.75
N LYS A 22 38.98 -5.62 -4.07
CA LYS A 22 38.12 -6.80 -4.29
C LYS A 22 37.43 -7.24 -3.01
N MET A 23 38.15 -7.25 -1.88
CA MET A 23 37.57 -7.57 -0.57
C MET A 23 36.54 -6.52 -0.13
N ILE A 24 36.83 -5.23 -0.30
CA ILE A 24 35.90 -4.14 0.00
C ILE A 24 34.63 -4.26 -0.86
N ASN A 25 34.77 -4.49 -2.17
CA ASN A 25 33.60 -4.65 -3.05
C ASN A 25 32.76 -5.89 -2.69
N LYS A 26 33.40 -6.98 -2.25
CA LYS A 26 32.69 -8.17 -1.76
C LYS A 26 31.94 -7.87 -0.47
N GLN A 27 32.58 -7.20 0.48
CA GLN A 27 31.95 -6.77 1.74
C GLN A 27 30.75 -5.85 1.46
N LEU A 28 30.91 -4.87 0.55
CA LEU A 28 29.81 -3.98 0.14
C LEU A 28 28.65 -4.74 -0.53
N GLN A 29 28.92 -5.83 -1.26
CA GLN A 29 27.86 -6.66 -1.83
C GLN A 29 27.14 -7.47 -0.74
N GLU A 30 27.88 -8.03 0.22
CA GLU A 30 27.31 -8.74 1.37
C GLU A 30 26.50 -7.79 2.27
N ASP A 31 27.02 -6.60 2.54
CA ASP A 31 26.34 -5.54 3.31
C ASP A 31 25.11 -5.04 2.56
N LYS A 32 25.16 -4.90 1.23
CA LYS A 32 23.96 -4.57 0.43
C LYS A 32 22.90 -5.66 0.52
N HIS A 33 23.29 -6.93 0.42
CA HIS A 33 22.36 -8.04 0.51
C HIS A 33 21.75 -8.15 1.91
N ASN A 34 22.58 -8.04 2.95
CA ASN A 34 22.15 -8.02 4.33
C ASN A 34 21.23 -6.82 4.60
N ASN A 35 21.62 -5.61 4.19
CA ASN A 35 20.79 -4.42 4.36
C ASN A 35 19.46 -4.51 3.60
N GLN A 36 19.42 -5.20 2.45
CA GLN A 36 18.16 -5.40 1.71
C GLN A 36 17.16 -6.32 2.45
N ILE A 37 17.66 -7.14 3.37
CA ILE A 37 16.88 -8.06 4.22
C ILE A 37 16.61 -7.44 5.60
N THR A 38 17.60 -6.76 6.20
CA THR A 38 17.54 -6.27 7.59
C THR A 38 17.04 -4.84 7.72
N CYS A 39 17.14 -4.00 6.67
CA CYS A 39 16.67 -2.62 6.74
C CYS A 39 15.14 -2.57 6.63
N PRO A 40 14.43 -1.95 7.59
CA PRO A 40 12.98 -1.84 7.54
C PRO A 40 12.51 -1.07 6.30
N ARG A 41 11.57 -1.65 5.56
CA ARG A 41 10.91 -0.98 4.43
C ARG A 41 9.87 -0.02 4.97
N GLN A 42 10.12 1.28 4.80
CA GLN A 42 9.21 2.31 5.26
C GLN A 42 8.02 2.44 4.31
N LEU A 43 6.82 2.28 4.86
CA LEU A 43 5.54 2.39 4.16
C LEU A 43 4.76 3.57 4.72
N LEU A 44 4.14 4.34 3.84
CA LEU A 44 3.29 5.44 4.24
C LEU A 44 1.82 5.05 4.11
N LEU A 45 1.08 5.06 5.22
CA LEU A 45 -0.35 4.75 5.22
C LEU A 45 -1.19 6.04 5.22
N LEU A 46 -1.99 6.22 4.17
CA LEU A 46 -2.86 7.37 3.88
C LEU A 46 -4.30 6.91 3.62
N GLY A 47 -5.25 7.84 3.58
CA GLY A 47 -6.70 7.54 3.50
C GLY A 47 -7.55 8.47 4.36
N ALA A 48 -8.85 8.50 4.07
CA ALA A 48 -9.83 9.28 4.84
C ALA A 48 -10.03 8.69 6.24
N ASP A 49 -10.60 9.49 7.14
CA ASP A 49 -11.03 8.99 8.44
C ASP A 49 -12.07 7.86 8.27
N GLU A 50 -11.99 6.85 9.14
CA GLU A 50 -12.82 5.63 9.09
C GLU A 50 -12.64 4.71 7.85
N SER A 51 -11.71 5.01 6.94
CA SER A 51 -11.37 4.14 5.79
C SER A 51 -10.90 2.73 6.17
N GLY A 52 -10.42 2.54 7.40
CA GLY A 52 -9.94 1.26 7.92
C GLY A 52 -8.43 1.16 8.10
N GLN A 53 -7.68 2.26 7.92
CA GLN A 53 -6.23 2.34 8.20
C GLN A 53 -5.84 1.71 9.54
N ARG A 54 -6.55 2.05 10.63
CA ARG A 54 -6.26 1.52 11.97
C ARG A 54 -6.54 0.02 12.07
N THR A 55 -7.58 -0.46 11.41
CA THR A 55 -7.90 -1.89 11.34
C THR A 55 -6.77 -2.63 10.62
N ILE A 56 -6.30 -2.11 9.50
CA ILE A 56 -5.18 -2.67 8.73
C ILE A 56 -3.89 -2.70 9.59
N VAL A 57 -3.55 -1.60 10.28
CA VAL A 57 -2.41 -1.56 11.21
C VAL A 57 -2.58 -2.56 12.37
N ASN A 58 -3.78 -2.69 12.92
CA ASN A 58 -4.04 -3.64 14.00
C ASN A 58 -3.92 -5.10 13.51
N GLN A 59 -4.39 -5.41 12.30
CA GLN A 59 -4.18 -6.71 11.68
C GLN A 59 -2.68 -7.02 11.56
N MET A 60 -1.86 -6.07 11.12
CA MET A 60 -0.40 -6.27 11.02
C MET A 60 0.25 -6.59 12.36
N ARG A 61 -0.19 -5.94 13.45
CA ARG A 61 0.26 -6.28 14.82
C ARG A 61 -0.16 -7.69 15.21
N CYS A 62 -1.33 -8.14 14.77
CA CYS A 62 -1.85 -9.48 15.03
C CYS A 62 -1.21 -10.56 14.16
N LEU A 63 -0.55 -10.24 13.05
CA LEU A 63 0.22 -11.20 12.26
C LEU A 63 1.50 -11.67 12.99
N HIS A 64 2.00 -10.88 13.95
CA HIS A 64 3.26 -11.11 14.68
C HIS A 64 3.13 -11.90 15.97
N VAL A 65 1.93 -11.91 16.54
CA VAL A 65 1.67 -12.53 17.83
C VAL A 65 0.81 -13.75 17.57
N GLU A 66 1.32 -14.94 17.92
CA GLU A 66 0.49 -16.14 17.99
C GLU A 66 -0.66 -15.87 18.98
N ARG A 67 -1.84 -15.64 18.43
CA ARG A 67 -3.11 -15.44 19.14
C ARG A 67 -4.18 -16.22 18.40
N THR A 68 -5.20 -16.66 19.13
CA THR A 68 -6.37 -17.28 18.50
C THR A 68 -7.14 -16.24 17.66
N ALA A 69 -7.89 -16.69 16.65
CA ALA A 69 -8.66 -15.79 15.78
C ALA A 69 -9.63 -14.90 16.57
N GLN A 70 -10.26 -15.44 17.62
CA GLN A 70 -11.19 -14.71 18.49
C GLN A 70 -10.49 -13.59 19.29
N GLU A 71 -9.28 -13.84 19.79
CA GLU A 71 -8.48 -12.84 20.50
C GLU A 71 -7.96 -11.73 19.58
N LYS A 72 -7.65 -12.06 18.31
CA LYS A 72 -7.27 -11.07 17.29
C LYS A 72 -8.43 -10.14 16.97
N ILE A 73 -9.62 -10.69 16.70
CA ILE A 73 -10.84 -9.91 16.43
C ILE A 73 -11.16 -8.99 17.62
N HIS A 74 -11.12 -9.52 18.84
CA HIS A 74 -11.37 -8.75 20.07
C HIS A 74 -10.35 -7.62 20.26
N TYR A 75 -9.07 -7.87 20.00
CA TYR A 75 -8.02 -6.85 20.08
C TYR A 75 -8.20 -5.74 19.04
N ILE A 76 -8.55 -6.09 17.80
CA ILE A 76 -8.79 -5.14 16.70
C ILE A 76 -9.99 -4.25 17.01
N GLN A 77 -11.09 -4.83 17.52
CA GLN A 77 -12.31 -4.11 17.89
C GLN A 77 -12.08 -3.18 19.10
N ASN A 78 -11.35 -3.63 20.12
CA ASN A 78 -11.15 -2.85 21.35
C ASN A 78 -10.07 -1.76 21.24
N ASN A 79 -8.99 -2.02 20.50
CA ASN A 79 -7.96 -1.02 20.22
C ASN A 79 -8.31 -0.16 19.02
N SER A 80 -9.60 0.11 18.76
CA SER A 80 -10.06 1.07 17.76
C SER A 80 -10.32 2.48 18.32
N LYS A 81 -10.24 2.68 19.65
CA LYS A 81 -10.50 3.99 20.29
C LYS A 81 -9.20 4.68 20.74
N LYS A 82 -9.06 5.96 20.34
CA LYS A 82 -8.00 6.96 20.62
C LYS A 82 -6.55 6.68 20.18
N ALA A 83 -6.06 7.48 19.23
CA ALA A 83 -4.65 7.83 19.02
C ALA A 83 -4.60 9.12 18.18
N SER A 84 -3.98 10.18 18.71
CA SER A 84 -3.74 11.46 18.03
C SER A 84 -2.25 11.53 17.67
N GLY A 85 -1.93 11.89 16.41
CA GLY A 85 -0.56 12.03 15.91
C GLY A 85 -0.16 11.02 14.83
N VAL A 86 1.09 11.13 14.36
CA VAL A 86 1.75 10.10 13.52
C VAL A 86 2.01 8.89 14.40
N SER A 87 1.45 7.74 14.02
CA SER A 87 1.69 6.48 14.72
C SER A 87 2.57 5.59 13.87
N GLU A 88 3.68 5.12 14.43
CA GLU A 88 4.60 4.21 13.77
C GLU A 88 4.29 2.77 14.22
N THR A 89 4.38 1.82 13.31
CA THR A 89 4.19 0.40 13.61
C THR A 89 5.22 -0.42 12.85
N PHE A 90 5.89 -1.31 13.58
CA PHE A 90 6.89 -2.22 13.04
C PHE A 90 6.33 -3.63 13.02
N PHE A 91 6.61 -4.34 11.94
CA PHE A 91 6.20 -5.73 11.75
C PHE A 91 7.10 -6.39 10.70
N GLU A 92 7.00 -7.70 10.56
CA GLU A 92 7.77 -8.59 9.70
C GLU A 92 6.83 -9.51 8.88
N VAL A 93 7.03 -9.61 7.58
CA VAL A 93 6.29 -10.58 6.76
C VAL A 93 7.30 -11.37 5.96
N ASP A 94 7.27 -12.70 6.10
CA ASP A 94 8.15 -13.63 5.39
C ASP A 94 9.65 -13.23 5.49
N GLY A 95 10.10 -12.77 6.66
CA GLY A 95 11.48 -12.36 6.90
C GLY A 95 11.83 -10.90 6.55
N ILE A 96 10.86 -10.11 6.07
CA ILE A 96 11.05 -8.70 5.71
C ILE A 96 10.45 -7.78 6.75
N HIS A 97 11.27 -6.92 7.33
CA HIS A 97 10.82 -5.89 8.27
C HIS A 97 10.17 -4.72 7.53
N PHE A 98 9.01 -4.30 8.01
CA PHE A 98 8.25 -3.15 7.57
C PHE A 98 8.11 -2.13 8.70
N HIS A 99 8.18 -0.86 8.32
CA HIS A 99 7.93 0.28 9.18
C HIS A 99 6.79 1.11 8.58
N VAL A 100 5.58 0.99 9.13
CA VAL A 100 4.42 1.77 8.68
C VAL A 100 4.31 3.05 9.50
N SER A 101 4.41 4.18 8.81
CA SER A 101 4.04 5.49 9.34
C SER A 101 2.58 5.79 8.99
N ASN A 102 1.71 5.74 9.99
CA ASN A 102 0.29 6.04 9.83
C ASN A 102 0.00 7.50 10.19
N VAL A 103 -0.43 8.26 9.18
CA VAL A 103 -0.76 9.68 9.30
C VAL A 103 -2.27 9.81 9.47
N ARG A 104 -2.74 9.95 10.71
CA ARG A 104 -4.17 10.15 11.02
C ARG A 104 -4.58 11.63 10.96
N GLY A 105 -5.76 11.89 10.38
CA GLY A 105 -6.65 12.97 10.80
C GLY A 105 -6.05 14.38 10.90
N GLN A 106 -5.27 14.82 9.92
CA GLN A 106 -4.96 16.25 9.77
C GLN A 106 -5.08 16.66 8.32
N ARG A 107 -6.31 17.00 7.92
CA ARG A 107 -6.58 17.85 6.77
C ARG A 107 -5.58 19.02 6.75
N TYR A 108 -4.80 19.14 5.68
CA TYR A 108 -4.08 20.35 5.23
C TYR A 108 -2.81 20.86 5.96
N GLU A 109 -2.31 20.28 7.06
CA GLU A 109 -1.06 20.78 7.69
C GLU A 109 0.24 20.19 7.07
N SER A 110 0.39 20.52 5.79
CA SER A 110 1.47 20.22 4.84
C SER A 110 2.93 20.42 5.27
N ARG A 111 3.22 21.00 6.44
CA ARG A 111 4.61 21.35 6.84
C ARG A 111 5.33 20.30 7.69
N LYS A 112 4.60 19.43 8.40
CA LYS A 112 5.22 18.34 9.21
C LYS A 112 5.46 17.05 8.42
N TRP A 113 4.78 16.89 7.29
CA TRP A 113 4.81 15.66 6.50
C TRP A 113 6.18 15.43 5.84
N MET A 114 6.95 16.49 5.58
CA MET A 114 8.29 16.41 4.95
C MET A 114 9.30 15.52 5.70
N ARG A 115 9.15 15.30 7.02
CA ARG A 115 10.04 14.41 7.78
C ARG A 115 9.69 12.92 7.65
N CYS A 116 8.47 12.56 7.24
CA CYS A 116 8.04 11.17 7.08
C CYS A 116 8.21 10.64 5.65
N PHE A 117 8.57 11.51 4.69
CA PHE A 117 8.72 11.13 3.27
C PHE A 117 10.16 10.77 2.87
N ALA A 118 11.14 10.96 3.75
CA ALA A 118 12.48 10.47 3.49
C ALA A 118 12.47 8.93 3.56
N ASP A 119 13.00 8.29 2.52
CA ASP A 119 13.21 6.84 2.43
C ASP A 119 11.94 5.96 2.49
N VAL A 120 10.78 6.51 2.10
CA VAL A 120 9.55 5.72 1.89
C VAL A 120 9.67 4.89 0.61
N TRP A 121 9.30 3.61 0.69
CA TRP A 121 9.30 2.68 -0.44
C TRP A 121 7.98 2.72 -1.21
N ASP A 122 6.85 2.64 -0.50
CA ASP A 122 5.52 2.63 -1.09
C ASP A 122 4.54 3.50 -0.29
N VAL A 123 3.55 4.04 -1.00
CA VAL A 123 2.37 4.67 -0.41
C VAL A 123 1.21 3.68 -0.44
N ILE A 124 0.57 3.46 0.70
CA ILE A 124 -0.67 2.68 0.81
C ILE A 124 -1.81 3.66 1.09
N PHE A 125 -2.76 3.78 0.16
CA PHE A 125 -3.93 4.62 0.29
C PHE A 125 -5.18 3.75 0.54
N VAL A 126 -5.82 3.93 1.69
CA VAL A 126 -6.98 3.13 2.11
C VAL A 126 -8.28 3.89 1.82
N VAL A 127 -9.23 3.21 1.18
CA VAL A 127 -10.52 3.76 0.75
C VAL A 127 -11.64 2.93 1.37
N ASP A 128 -12.68 3.60 1.90
CA ASP A 128 -13.94 2.91 2.23
C ASP A 128 -14.84 2.84 1.00
N SER A 129 -14.88 1.68 0.34
CA SER A 129 -15.74 1.47 -0.83
C SER A 129 -17.23 1.42 -0.48
N SER A 130 -17.58 1.16 0.78
CA SER A 130 -18.97 1.10 1.24
C SER A 130 -19.57 2.48 1.57
N SER A 131 -18.76 3.54 1.52
CA SER A 131 -19.18 4.91 1.86
C SER A 131 -19.86 5.68 0.73
N TYR A 132 -20.22 5.01 -0.37
CA TYR A 132 -20.81 5.64 -1.56
C TYR A 132 -22.14 6.34 -1.32
N ASP A 133 -22.86 5.99 -0.25
CA ASP A 133 -24.15 6.57 0.17
C ASP A 133 -24.05 7.36 1.49
N MET A 134 -22.84 7.54 2.02
CA MET A 134 -22.60 8.21 3.30
C MET A 134 -22.12 9.65 3.10
N VAL A 135 -22.53 10.54 4.00
CA VAL A 135 -21.95 11.88 4.13
C VAL A 135 -20.88 11.90 5.22
N MET A 136 -19.85 12.72 5.05
CA MET A 136 -18.78 12.87 6.03
C MET A 136 -19.33 13.39 7.36
N GLN A 137 -18.86 12.84 8.49
CA GLN A 137 -19.29 13.31 9.82
C GLN A 137 -18.92 14.78 10.10
N GLU A 138 -17.84 15.25 9.48
CA GLU A 138 -17.30 16.61 9.68
C GLU A 138 -17.96 17.64 8.74
N ASP A 139 -18.56 17.19 7.64
CA ASP A 139 -19.22 18.02 6.64
C ASP A 139 -20.39 17.25 6.05
N SER A 140 -21.60 17.59 6.49
CA SER A 140 -22.86 16.89 6.15
C SER A 140 -23.27 17.01 4.68
N GLN A 141 -22.45 17.61 3.81
CA GLN A 141 -22.74 17.79 2.39
C GLN A 141 -21.88 16.93 1.48
N THR A 142 -20.68 16.52 1.94
CA THR A 142 -19.72 15.83 1.06
C THR A 142 -19.87 14.32 1.19
N ASN A 143 -20.07 13.65 0.05
CA ASN A 143 -20.12 12.19 -0.04
C ASN A 143 -18.76 11.55 0.32
N GLY A 144 -18.77 10.47 1.11
CA GLY A 144 -17.56 9.84 1.62
C GLY A 144 -16.65 9.26 0.54
N LEU A 145 -17.22 8.59 -0.46
CA LEU A 145 -16.46 8.05 -1.58
C LEU A 145 -15.92 9.17 -2.50
N GLN A 146 -16.71 10.21 -2.73
CA GLN A 146 -16.27 11.38 -3.50
C GLN A 146 -15.11 12.11 -2.83
N GLU A 147 -15.12 12.23 -1.50
CA GLU A 147 -14.00 12.79 -0.74
C GLU A 147 -12.75 11.92 -0.88
N ALA A 148 -12.88 10.59 -0.84
CA ALA A 148 -11.77 9.69 -1.07
C ALA A 148 -11.14 9.86 -2.47
N LEU A 149 -11.96 10.03 -3.51
CA LEU A 149 -11.50 10.35 -4.88
C LEU A 149 -10.75 11.69 -4.93
N ASN A 150 -11.28 12.72 -4.26
CA ASN A 150 -10.64 14.05 -4.20
C ASN A 150 -9.28 13.98 -3.49
N LEU A 151 -9.22 13.28 -2.34
CA LEU A 151 -7.98 13.07 -1.58
C LEU A 151 -6.96 12.28 -2.41
N PHE A 152 -7.39 11.23 -3.10
CA PHE A 152 -6.51 10.48 -3.98
C PHE A 152 -5.94 11.34 -5.10
N LYS A 153 -6.75 12.20 -5.73
CA LYS A 153 -6.27 13.15 -6.74
C LYS A 153 -5.21 14.11 -6.19
N ILE A 154 -5.34 14.56 -4.94
CA ILE A 154 -4.33 15.40 -4.27
C ILE A 154 -3.03 14.61 -4.04
N ILE A 155 -3.13 13.38 -3.54
CA ILE A 155 -1.98 12.50 -3.27
C ILE A 155 -1.26 12.14 -4.58
N TRP A 156 -2.02 11.74 -5.60
CA TRP A 156 -1.51 11.44 -6.93
C TRP A 156 -0.76 12.65 -7.50
N ASN A 157 -1.31 13.85 -7.47
CA ASN A 157 -0.62 15.02 -8.03
C ASN A 157 0.48 15.62 -7.13
N ASN A 158 0.74 15.05 -5.96
CA ASN A 158 1.70 15.58 -5.01
C ASN A 158 3.15 15.43 -5.51
N ARG A 159 3.88 16.55 -5.62
CA ARG A 159 5.27 16.60 -6.11
C ARG A 159 6.23 15.67 -5.36
N TRP A 160 5.99 15.44 -4.07
CA TRP A 160 6.87 14.65 -3.20
C TRP A 160 6.62 13.15 -3.33
N LEU A 161 5.49 12.74 -3.92
CA LEU A 161 5.06 11.35 -4.10
C LEU A 161 5.07 10.92 -5.57
N ARG A 162 5.62 11.74 -6.48
CA ARG A 162 5.59 11.47 -7.92
C ARG A 162 6.40 10.25 -8.33
N THR A 163 7.43 9.90 -7.58
CA THR A 163 8.32 8.77 -7.88
C THR A 163 7.97 7.50 -7.11
N LEU A 164 7.00 7.57 -6.19
CA LEU A 164 6.65 6.44 -5.33
C LEU A 164 5.48 5.65 -5.92
N PRO A 165 5.54 4.31 -5.93
CA PRO A 165 4.40 3.48 -6.25
C PRO A 165 3.27 3.69 -5.23
N VAL A 166 2.04 3.66 -5.70
CA VAL A 166 0.84 3.86 -4.87
C VAL A 166 -0.06 2.64 -4.93
N TRP A 167 -0.33 2.06 -3.76
CA TRP A 167 -1.24 0.94 -3.56
C TRP A 167 -2.56 1.46 -3.01
N VAL A 168 -3.63 1.36 -3.79
CA VAL A 168 -4.98 1.74 -3.40
C VAL A 168 -5.71 0.51 -2.87
N LEU A 169 -5.96 0.48 -1.57
CA LEU A 169 -6.75 -0.54 -0.91
C LEU A 169 -8.22 -0.11 -0.91
N LEU A 170 -9.00 -0.71 -1.82
CA LEU A 170 -10.46 -0.61 -1.84
C LEU A 170 -11.03 -1.47 -0.73
N ASN A 171 -11.13 -0.90 0.48
CA ASN A 171 -11.47 -1.60 1.71
C ASN A 171 -12.99 -1.68 1.94
N LYS A 172 -13.40 -2.48 2.92
CA LYS A 172 -14.79 -2.72 3.32
C LYS A 172 -15.64 -3.36 2.21
N GLN A 173 -15.03 -4.29 1.47
CA GLN A 173 -15.69 -5.04 0.39
C GLN A 173 -16.85 -5.90 0.89
N ASP A 174 -16.80 -6.34 2.15
CA ASP A 174 -17.88 -7.01 2.88
C ASP A 174 -19.12 -6.10 3.01
N LEU A 175 -18.94 -4.88 3.52
CA LEU A 175 -20.02 -3.92 3.70
C LEU A 175 -20.56 -3.38 2.36
N LEU A 176 -19.69 -3.22 1.37
CA LEU A 176 -20.13 -2.87 0.01
C LEU A 176 -21.04 -3.98 -0.55
N ALA A 177 -20.63 -5.24 -0.43
CA ALA A 177 -21.44 -6.36 -0.92
C ALA A 177 -22.80 -6.42 -0.23
N GLU A 178 -22.83 -6.28 1.11
CA GLU A 178 -24.07 -6.24 1.89
C GLU A 178 -25.01 -5.14 1.38
N LYS A 179 -24.53 -3.90 1.27
CA LYS A 179 -25.37 -2.77 0.83
C LYS A 179 -25.93 -2.93 -0.58
N ILE A 180 -25.11 -3.39 -1.52
CA ILE A 180 -25.53 -3.60 -2.91
C ILE A 180 -26.59 -4.71 -3.00
N LEU A 181 -26.45 -5.77 -2.21
CA LEU A 181 -27.40 -6.88 -2.19
C LEU A 181 -28.71 -6.51 -1.47
N GLU A 182 -28.64 -5.73 -0.40
CA GLU A 182 -29.82 -5.21 0.30
C GLU A 182 -30.65 -4.28 -0.58
N GLY A 183 -30.01 -3.49 -1.44
CA GLY A 183 -30.67 -2.63 -2.41
C GLY A 183 -31.44 -1.43 -1.81
N LYS A 184 -31.20 -1.10 -0.54
CA LYS A 184 -31.82 0.07 0.14
C LYS A 184 -31.29 1.40 -0.39
N SER A 185 -29.97 1.48 -0.64
CA SER A 185 -29.28 2.65 -1.18
C SER A 185 -28.65 2.29 -2.52
N LYS A 186 -29.17 2.85 -3.60
CA LYS A 186 -28.69 2.54 -4.96
C LYS A 186 -27.50 3.42 -5.33
N MET A 187 -26.45 2.82 -5.88
CA MET A 187 -25.23 3.56 -6.22
C MET A 187 -25.47 4.64 -7.28
N GLU A 188 -26.37 4.39 -8.24
CA GLU A 188 -26.77 5.36 -9.26
C GLU A 188 -27.46 6.64 -8.73
N GLU A 189 -27.95 6.65 -7.49
CA GLU A 189 -28.50 7.85 -6.86
C GLU A 189 -27.41 8.83 -6.42
N TYR A 190 -26.20 8.32 -6.15
CA TYR A 190 -25.05 9.10 -5.69
C TYR A 190 -24.01 9.30 -6.79
N PHE A 191 -23.89 8.31 -7.69
CA PHE A 191 -22.99 8.30 -8.84
C PHE A 191 -23.80 7.98 -10.12
N PRO A 192 -24.45 8.98 -10.75
CA PRO A 192 -25.36 8.76 -11.89
C PRO A 192 -24.73 8.01 -13.08
N GLU A 193 -23.42 8.16 -13.28
CA GLU A 193 -22.63 7.44 -14.27
C GLU A 193 -22.65 5.91 -14.06
N PHE A 194 -22.88 5.44 -12.83
CA PHE A 194 -23.02 4.02 -12.53
C PHE A 194 -24.20 3.39 -13.27
N ALA A 195 -25.27 4.14 -13.59
CA ALA A 195 -26.42 3.61 -14.33
C ALA A 195 -26.02 3.05 -15.71
N HIS A 196 -25.01 3.65 -16.34
CA HIS A 196 -24.54 3.28 -17.67
C HIS A 196 -23.23 2.49 -17.65
N TYR A 197 -22.69 2.23 -16.45
CA TYR A 197 -21.44 1.51 -16.29
C TYR A 197 -21.59 0.05 -16.71
N THR A 198 -20.65 -0.39 -17.56
CA THR A 198 -20.49 -1.77 -17.99
C THR A 198 -19.12 -2.26 -17.55
N MET A 199 -19.06 -3.51 -17.10
CA MET A 199 -17.81 -4.08 -16.60
C MET A 199 -16.84 -4.32 -17.75
N PRO A 200 -15.53 -4.18 -17.52
CA PRO A 200 -14.52 -4.56 -18.50
C PRO A 200 -14.58 -6.06 -18.81
N GLU A 201 -14.27 -6.45 -20.05
CA GLU A 201 -14.29 -7.85 -20.50
C GLU A 201 -13.33 -8.76 -19.71
N PHE A 202 -12.27 -8.20 -19.13
CA PHE A 202 -11.28 -8.88 -18.31
C PHE A 202 -11.64 -8.95 -16.82
N SER A 203 -12.82 -8.46 -16.43
CA SER A 203 -13.27 -8.57 -15.05
C SER A 203 -13.42 -10.04 -14.65
N THR A 204 -12.65 -10.47 -13.65
CA THR A 204 -12.74 -11.83 -13.11
C THR A 204 -13.62 -11.80 -11.86
N PRO A 205 -14.91 -12.18 -11.95
CA PRO A 205 -15.74 -12.30 -10.76
C PRO A 205 -15.18 -13.40 -9.86
N VAL A 206 -15.17 -13.13 -8.56
CA VAL A 206 -14.83 -14.15 -7.57
C VAL A 206 -15.88 -15.27 -7.68
N PRO A 207 -15.48 -16.56 -7.69
CA PRO A 207 -16.44 -17.65 -7.77
C PRO A 207 -17.51 -17.54 -6.67
N GLY A 208 -18.78 -17.47 -7.08
CA GLY A 208 -19.93 -17.35 -6.16
C GLY A 208 -20.29 -15.91 -5.77
N GLU A 209 -19.61 -14.90 -6.28
CA GLU A 209 -19.98 -13.49 -6.07
C GLU A 209 -21.12 -13.06 -7.01
N ASP A 210 -22.05 -12.26 -6.48
CA ASP A 210 -23.14 -11.68 -7.27
C ASP A 210 -22.61 -10.62 -8.24
N LEU A 211 -23.03 -10.69 -9.50
CA LEU A 211 -22.62 -9.78 -10.57
C LEU A 211 -22.90 -8.30 -10.23
N ARG A 212 -23.93 -8.00 -9.43
CA ARG A 212 -24.21 -6.62 -8.98
C ARG A 212 -23.10 -6.09 -8.09
N VAL A 213 -22.58 -6.95 -7.19
CA VAL A 213 -21.47 -6.62 -6.31
C VAL A 213 -20.21 -6.45 -7.14
N THR A 214 -19.90 -7.41 -8.03
CA THR A 214 -18.72 -7.30 -8.90
C THR A 214 -18.78 -6.02 -9.74
N ARG A 215 -19.95 -5.69 -10.33
CA ARG A 215 -20.14 -4.44 -11.07
C ARG A 215 -19.86 -3.19 -10.23
N ALA A 216 -20.34 -3.14 -9.00
CA ALA A 216 -20.09 -2.02 -8.09
C ALA A 216 -18.61 -1.90 -7.70
N LYS A 217 -17.93 -3.03 -7.44
CA LYS A 217 -16.49 -3.06 -7.15
C LYS A 217 -15.66 -2.46 -8.27
N TYR A 218 -15.93 -2.90 -9.50
CA TYR A 218 -15.18 -2.47 -10.67
C TYR A 218 -15.51 -1.03 -11.08
N PHE A 219 -16.75 -0.57 -10.85
CA PHE A 219 -17.05 0.85 -11.02
C PHE A 219 -16.16 1.73 -10.14
N ILE A 220 -16.10 1.44 -8.83
CA ILE A 220 -15.26 2.20 -7.90
C ILE A 220 -13.80 2.10 -8.30
N HIS A 221 -13.33 0.90 -8.65
CA HIS A 221 -11.97 0.68 -9.15
C HIS A 221 -11.64 1.60 -10.33
N ASP A 222 -12.53 1.67 -11.33
CA ASP A 222 -12.32 2.46 -12.54
C ASP A 222 -12.33 3.97 -12.27
N GLU A 223 -13.09 4.44 -11.28
CA GLU A 223 -13.03 5.85 -10.86
C GLU A 223 -11.64 6.24 -10.33
N PHE A 224 -10.99 5.38 -9.53
CA PHE A 224 -9.61 5.61 -9.10
C PHE A 224 -8.62 5.45 -10.25
N LEU A 225 -8.83 4.46 -11.12
CA LEU A 225 -7.99 4.22 -12.29
C LEU A 225 -7.99 5.44 -13.23
N LYS A 226 -9.15 6.05 -13.48
CA LYS A 226 -9.29 7.28 -14.29
C LYS A 226 -8.41 8.41 -13.76
N ILE A 227 -8.35 8.59 -12.44
CA ILE A 227 -7.48 9.60 -11.81
C ILE A 227 -6.01 9.29 -12.07
N SER A 228 -5.63 8.01 -11.97
CA SER A 228 -4.25 7.58 -12.19
C SER A 228 -3.81 7.77 -13.65
N ALA A 229 -4.69 7.45 -14.60
CA ALA A 229 -4.46 7.51 -16.04
C ALA A 229 -4.49 8.93 -16.62
N ALA A 230 -5.10 9.90 -15.92
CA ALA A 230 -5.19 11.29 -16.38
C ALA A 230 -3.86 12.08 -16.28
N GLY A 231 -2.83 11.53 -15.63
CA GLY A 231 -1.51 12.16 -15.51
C GLY A 231 -0.60 11.88 -16.71
N GLN A 232 0.10 12.89 -17.22
CA GLN A 232 1.13 12.71 -18.25
C GLN A 232 2.50 12.30 -17.65
N LEU A 233 3.11 11.30 -18.29
CA LEU A 233 4.54 10.98 -18.43
C LEU A 233 5.37 10.34 -17.31
N ASP A 234 4.97 10.37 -16.03
CA ASP A 234 5.77 9.69 -15.00
C ASP A 234 5.32 8.23 -14.85
N GLU A 235 6.23 7.31 -15.17
CA GLU A 235 6.13 5.84 -15.14
C GLU A 235 6.02 5.30 -13.70
N ARG A 236 5.11 5.87 -12.89
CA ARG A 236 4.85 5.37 -11.54
C ARG A 236 3.70 4.37 -11.56
N ASP A 237 3.83 3.33 -10.76
CA ASP A 237 2.83 2.28 -10.67
C ASP A 237 1.67 2.68 -9.75
N CYS A 238 0.44 2.43 -10.21
CA CYS A 238 -0.77 2.47 -9.41
C CYS A 238 -1.35 1.06 -9.32
N HIS A 239 -1.40 0.53 -8.11
CA HIS A 239 -1.88 -0.82 -7.83
C HIS A 239 -3.19 -0.75 -7.06
N LEU A 240 -4.30 -1.15 -7.68
CA LEU A 240 -5.61 -1.21 -7.00
C LEU A 240 -5.87 -2.63 -6.50
N VAL A 241 -6.31 -2.75 -5.25
CA VAL A 241 -6.48 -4.03 -4.56
C VAL A 241 -7.78 -4.01 -3.77
N PHE A 242 -8.65 -4.98 -4.00
CA PHE A 242 -9.86 -5.18 -3.21
C PHE A 242 -9.52 -5.82 -1.87
N THR A 243 -9.92 -5.19 -0.76
CA THR A 243 -9.56 -5.65 0.58
C THR A 243 -10.71 -5.64 1.59
N CYS A 244 -10.59 -6.52 2.57
CA CYS A 244 -11.44 -6.56 3.75
C CYS A 244 -10.53 -6.52 4.98
N ALA A 245 -10.40 -5.35 5.60
CA ALA A 245 -9.48 -5.16 6.72
C ALA A 245 -9.81 -6.00 7.96
N VAL A 246 -11.02 -6.54 8.08
CA VAL A 246 -11.36 -7.47 9.17
C VAL A 246 -10.94 -8.91 8.84
N ASP A 247 -10.70 -9.22 7.57
CA ASP A 247 -10.16 -10.51 7.11
C ASP A 247 -8.63 -10.51 7.20
N THR A 248 -8.11 -11.25 8.18
CA THR A 248 -6.67 -11.37 8.44
C THR A 248 -5.93 -12.01 7.27
N GLU A 249 -6.51 -13.00 6.58
CA GLU A 249 -5.84 -13.69 5.47
C GLU A 249 -5.79 -12.80 4.23
N ASN A 250 -6.85 -12.02 3.97
CA ASN A 250 -6.83 -11.02 2.91
C ASN A 250 -5.72 -9.99 3.11
N ILE A 251 -5.57 -9.43 4.32
CA ILE A 251 -4.49 -8.48 4.63
C ILE A 251 -3.11 -9.15 4.58
N ARG A 252 -2.97 -10.38 5.08
CA ARG A 252 -1.72 -11.15 4.99
C ARG A 252 -1.29 -11.33 3.53
N LEU A 253 -2.23 -11.71 2.67
CA LEU A 253 -1.96 -11.97 1.27
C LEU A 253 -1.62 -10.68 0.51
N PHE A 254 -2.27 -9.55 0.83
CA PHE A 254 -1.86 -8.24 0.32
C PHE A 254 -0.39 -7.92 0.67
N PHE A 255 0.04 -8.09 1.92
CA PHE A 255 1.43 -7.81 2.30
C PHE A 255 2.45 -8.74 1.64
N ARG A 256 2.04 -9.98 1.35
CA ARG A 256 2.85 -10.91 0.56
C ARG A 256 3.03 -10.42 -0.88
N VAL A 257 1.95 -9.97 -1.51
CA VAL A 257 1.98 -9.39 -2.88
C VAL A 257 2.83 -8.11 -2.91
N LEU A 258 2.67 -7.23 -1.92
CA LEU A 258 3.50 -6.03 -1.77
C LEU A 258 4.99 -6.40 -1.65
N THR A 259 5.30 -7.40 -0.82
CA THR A 259 6.64 -7.95 -0.64
C THR A 259 7.23 -8.47 -1.95
N ASP A 260 6.47 -9.27 -2.70
CA ASP A 260 6.91 -9.86 -3.96
C ASP A 260 7.18 -8.78 -5.02
N SER A 261 6.30 -7.77 -5.12
CA SER A 261 6.49 -6.60 -5.99
C SER A 261 7.80 -5.87 -5.67
N GLN A 262 8.04 -5.61 -4.38
CA GLN A 262 9.23 -4.91 -3.91
C GLN A 262 10.52 -5.75 -3.98
N LEU A 263 10.42 -7.04 -4.29
CA LEU A 263 11.56 -7.92 -4.60
C LEU A 263 11.74 -8.15 -6.11
N GLY A 264 10.92 -7.53 -6.97
CA GLY A 264 10.92 -7.76 -8.42
C GLY A 264 10.43 -9.16 -8.81
N ARG A 265 9.71 -9.85 -7.92
CA ARG A 265 9.20 -11.22 -8.11
C ARG A 265 7.72 -11.18 -8.54
N PHE A 266 7.43 -10.58 -9.69
CA PHE A 266 6.06 -10.34 -10.18
C PHE A 266 5.26 -11.60 -10.61
N SER A 267 5.77 -12.81 -10.42
CA SER A 267 5.38 -13.96 -11.24
C SER A 267 4.27 -14.87 -10.69
N THR A 268 3.79 -14.73 -9.44
CA THR A 268 2.98 -15.82 -8.85
C THR A 268 1.62 -15.44 -8.26
N LEU A 269 1.34 -14.18 -7.90
CA LEU A 269 0.10 -13.81 -7.20
C LEU A 269 -0.71 -12.69 -7.88
N ARG A 270 -0.32 -12.28 -9.09
CA ARG A 270 -0.96 -11.18 -9.84
C ARG A 270 -2.47 -11.41 -10.03
N HIS A 271 -2.86 -12.63 -10.40
CA HIS A 271 -4.23 -13.06 -10.63
C HIS A 271 -5.15 -13.08 -9.39
N LEU A 272 -4.60 -12.97 -8.17
CA LEU A 272 -5.42 -12.98 -6.95
C LEU A 272 -5.92 -11.58 -6.55
N PHE A 273 -5.33 -10.51 -7.09
CA PHE A 273 -5.66 -9.12 -6.71
C PHE A 273 -5.67 -8.12 -7.85
N PHE A 274 -4.94 -8.40 -8.92
CA PHE A 274 -4.83 -7.50 -10.06
C PHE A 274 -5.62 -8.07 -11.23
N THR A 275 -6.46 -7.22 -11.79
CA THR A 275 -6.89 -7.41 -13.18
C THR A 275 -5.74 -6.98 -14.08
N ASP A 276 -5.40 -7.84 -15.04
CA ASP A 276 -4.38 -7.57 -16.05
C ASP A 276 -4.84 -6.49 -17.05
#